data_AF-A0A9E2EW41-F1
#
_entry.id   AF-A0A9E2EW41-F1
#
_cell.length_a   1.000
_cell.length_b   1.000
_cell.length_c   1.000
_cell.angle_alpha   90.00
_cell.angle_beta   90.00
_cell.angle_gamma   90.00
#
_symmetry.space_group_name_H-M   'P 1'
#
loop_
_entity.id
_entity.type
_entity.pdbx_description
1 polymer ?
#
loop_
_entity_poly.entity_id
_entity_poly.type
_entity_poly.pdbx_seq_one_letter_code
_entity_poly.pdbx_strand_id
1 'polypeptide(L)' 'MPGKTEKELVVALDIGTSKIVAIVGELQDDGELEVIGFGSHPSRGLKKGVVNNIEATVNSIQ' A
#
# COMPACT_ATOMS: atom_id res chain seq x y z
N MET A 1 -0.50 32.46 4.64
CA MET A 1 -0.81 31.44 3.62
C MET A 1 -1.83 30.51 4.27
N PRO A 2 -3.05 30.34 3.72
CA PRO A 2 -3.97 29.35 4.30
C PRO A 2 -3.28 27.99 4.16
N GLY A 3 -3.15 27.29 5.28
CA GLY A 3 -2.48 25.99 5.34
C GLY A 3 -3.16 25.04 4.36
N LYS A 4 -2.36 24.30 3.58
CA LYS A 4 -2.83 23.14 2.84
C LYS A 4 -3.67 22.29 3.80
N THR A 5 -4.95 22.10 3.51
CA THR A 5 -5.70 21.01 4.09
C THR A 5 -4.96 19.75 3.66
N GLU A 6 -4.23 19.10 4.57
CA GLU A 6 -3.68 17.78 4.29
C GLU A 6 -4.88 16.86 4.09
N LYS A 7 -5.08 16.43 2.84
CA LYS A 7 -6.09 15.43 2.51
C LYS A 7 -5.73 14.16 3.26
N GLU A 8 -6.69 13.58 3.96
CA GLU A 8 -6.48 12.36 4.73
C GLU A 8 -6.38 11.17 3.76
N LEU A 9 -5.18 10.60 3.66
CA LEU A 9 -4.89 9.46 2.80
C LEU A 9 -4.92 8.18 3.61
N VAL A 10 -5.66 7.19 3.12
CA VAL A 10 -5.71 5.83 3.66
C VAL A 10 -5.02 4.89 2.67
N VAL A 11 -4.06 4.10 3.14
CA VAL A 11 -3.35 3.14 2.30
C VAL A 11 -3.61 1.72 2.78
N ALA A 12 -4.13 0.88 1.89
CA ALA A 12 -4.23 -0.56 2.12
C ALA A 12 -3.04 -1.26 1.48
N LEU A 13 -2.33 -2.08 2.26
CA LEU A 13 -1.20 -2.89 1.80
C LEU A 13 -1.52 -4.37 1.98
N ASP A 14 -1.55 -5.11 0.87
CA ASP A 14 -1.69 -6.57 0.84
C ASP A 14 -0.34 -7.20 0.46
N ILE A 15 0.17 -8.07 1.33
CA ILE A 15 1.47 -8.74 1.15
C ILE A 15 1.22 -10.23 0.91
N GLY A 16 0.94 -10.58 -0.33
CA GLY A 16 0.81 -11.96 -0.76
C GLY A 16 2.16 -12.64 -0.99
N THR A 17 2.16 -13.98 -0.96
CA THR A 17 3.34 -14.78 -1.36
C THR A 17 3.70 -14.63 -2.83
N SER A 18 2.77 -14.17 -3.66
CA SER A 18 2.97 -14.02 -5.10
C SER A 18 3.14 -12.56 -5.52
N LYS A 19 2.45 -11.64 -4.85
CA LYS A 19 2.37 -10.24 -5.23
C LYS A 19 2.10 -9.39 -3.99
N ILE A 20 2.68 -8.20 -3.97
CA ILE A 20 2.37 -7.13 -3.03
C ILE A 20 1.51 -6.11 -3.78
N VAL A 21 0.45 -5.63 -3.14
CA VAL A 21 -0.48 -4.64 -3.70
C VAL A 21 -0.64 -3.50 -2.70
N ALA A 22 -0.57 -2.26 -3.19
CA ALA A 22 -0.92 -1.07 -2.43
C ALA A 22 -2.13 -0.39 -3.11
N ILE A 23 -3.12 0.02 -2.33
CA ILE A 23 -4.26 0.81 -2.78
C ILE A 23 -4.28 2.08 -1.95
N VAL A 24 -4.41 3.23 -2.61
CA VAL A 24 -4.46 4.54 -1.97
C VAL A 24 -5.88 5.07 -2.11
N GLY A 25 -6.51 5.36 -0.99
CA GLY A 25 -7.78 6.06 -0.91
C GLY A 25 -7.61 7.44 -0.30
N GLU A 26 -8.49 8.36 -0.68
CA GLU A 26 -8.64 9.68 -0.08
C GLU A 26 -10.00 9.74 0.63
N LEU A 27 -9.99 10.13 1.91
CA LEU A 27 -11.23 10.33 2.66
C LEU A 27 -11.82 11.69 2.30
N GLN A 28 -13.04 11.68 1.74
CA GLN A 28 -13.79 12.87 1.37
C GLN A 28 -14.47 13.50 2.59
N ASP A 29 -14.87 14.76 2.46
CA ASP A 29 -15.52 15.53 3.55
C ASP A 29 -16.86 14.91 4.02
N ASP A 30 -17.51 14.11 3.18
CA ASP A 30 -18.75 13.38 3.49
C ASP A 30 -18.52 12.01 4.17
N GLY A 31 -17.25 11.64 4.36
CA GLY A 31 -16.82 10.37 4.95
C GLY A 31 -16.73 9.21 3.97
N GLU A 32 -16.95 9.43 2.67
CA GLU A 32 -16.71 8.41 1.66
C GLU A 32 -15.20 8.25 1.37
N LEU A 33 -14.77 7.01 1.16
CA LEU A 33 -13.39 6.70 0.78
C LEU A 33 -13.32 6.51 -0.74
N GLU A 34 -12.64 7.42 -1.43
CA GLU A 34 -12.43 7.35 -2.88
C GLU A 34 -11.07 6.71 -3.19
N VAL A 35 -11.02 5.68 -4.04
CA VAL A 35 -9.76 5.09 -4.48
C VAL A 35 -9.11 5.96 -5.55
N ILE A 36 -7.98 6.57 -5.21
CA ILE A 36 -7.24 7.49 -6.09
C ILE A 36 -5.98 6.86 -6.72
N GLY A 37 -5.57 5.66 -6.28
CA GLY A 37 -4.42 4.98 -6.85
C GLY A 37 -4.27 3.52 -6.43
N PHE A 38 -3.52 2.77 -7.22
CA PHE A 38 -3.07 1.43 -6.86
C PHE A 38 -1.68 1.13 -7.44
N GLY A 39 -0.96 0.24 -6.80
CA GLY A 39 0.34 -0.27 -7.22
C GLY A 39 0.46 -1.75 -6.93
N SER A 40 1.24 -2.47 -7.74
CA SER A 40 1.55 -3.86 -7.42
C SER A 40 2.93 -4.28 -7.89
N HIS A 41 3.54 -5.20 -7.14
CA HIS A 41 4.88 -5.71 -7.41
C HIS A 41 4.97 -7.21 -7.12
N PRO A 42 5.72 -8.01 -7.90
CA PRO A 42 5.95 -9.42 -7.59
C PRO A 42 6.64 -9.62 -6.23
N SER A 43 6.11 -10.52 -5.39
CA SER A 43 6.70 -10.80 -4.08
C SER A 43 7.88 -11.77 -4.21
N ARG A 44 9.04 -11.39 -3.68
CA ARG A 44 10.27 -12.22 -3.74
C ARG A 44 10.79 -12.66 -2.37
N GLY A 45 10.30 -12.07 -1.30
CA GLY A 45 10.75 -12.35 0.06
C GLY A 45 9.90 -13.33 0.86
N LEU A 46 8.69 -13.65 0.38
CA LEU A 46 7.75 -14.55 1.04
C LEU A 46 7.71 -15.94 0.40
N LYS A 47 7.55 -16.98 1.24
CA LYS A 47 7.32 -18.36 0.80
C LYS A 47 6.40 -19.05 1.78
N LYS A 48 5.32 -19.70 1.32
CA LYS A 48 4.33 -20.38 2.18
C LYS A 48 3.80 -19.52 3.34
N GLY A 49 3.61 -18.22 3.10
CA GLY A 49 3.11 -17.27 4.10
C GLY A 49 4.14 -16.81 5.13
N VAL A 50 5.41 -17.21 5.02
CA VAL A 50 6.48 -16.75 5.91
C VAL A 50 7.49 -15.89 5.17
N VAL A 51 8.05 -14.90 5.87
CA VAL A 51 9.18 -14.10 5.39
C VAL A 51 10.42 -14.98 5.42
N ASN A 52 10.94 -15.34 4.25
CA ASN A 52 12.16 -16.14 4.08
C ASN A 52 13.37 -15.26 3.75
N ASN A 53 13.15 -14.11 3.12
CA ASN A 53 14.19 -13.11 2.85
C ASN A 53 13.63 -11.70 3.12
N ILE A 54 14.12 -11.05 4.18
CA ILE A 54 13.65 -9.74 4.59
C ILE A 54 14.07 -8.63 3.63
N GLU A 55 15.30 -8.65 3.13
CA GLU A 55 15.79 -7.64 2.18
C GLU A 55 14.98 -7.67 0.88
N ALA A 56 14.69 -8.87 0.36
CA ALA A 56 13.83 -9.05 -0.80
C ALA A 56 12.38 -8.61 -0.52
N THR A 57 11.88 -8.77 0.71
CA THR A 57 10.55 -8.29 1.11
C THR A 57 10.51 -6.77 1.12
N VAL A 58 11.51 -6.11 1.70
CA VAL A 58 11.61 -4.65 1.75
C VAL A 58 11.69 -4.08 0.34
N ASN A 59 12.55 -4.64 -0.52
CA ASN A 59 12.68 -4.21 -1.91
C ASN A 59 11.40 -4.44 -2.73
N SER A 60 10.57 -5.44 -2.39
CA SER A 60 9.29 -5.66 -3.06
C SER A 60 8.19 -4.67 -2.65
N ILE A 61 8.39 -3.92 -1.55
CA ILE A 61 7.44 -2.90 -1.05
C ILE A 61 7.82 -1.49 -1.51
N GLN A 62 9.12 -1.22 -1.70
CA GLN A 62 9.67 0.11 -2.05
C GLN A 62 9.41 0.54 -3.50
#